data_AF-A0A1H7RLE1-F1
#
_entry.id   AF-A0A1H7RLE1-F1
#
_cell.length_a   1.000
_cell.length_b   1.000
_cell.length_c   1.000
_cell.angle_alpha   90.00
_cell.angle_beta   90.00
_cell.angle_gamma   90.00
#
_symmetry.space_group_name_H-M   'P 1'
#
loop_
_entity.id
_entity.type
_entity.pdbx_description
1 polymer ?
#
loop_
_entity_poly.entity_id
_entity_poly.type
_entity_poly.pdbx_seq_one_letter_code
_entity_poly.pdbx_strand_id
1 'polypeptide(L)'
;MQGMREDEIRDEDCDCTEVEIPAGAVYGEFQIVNKKGLHARATAKFVQCASQFDADITVSRCGETVGATSIMGILTLGAGIGSTITVVAKGADAKDALQALGALVADRFGEGE
;
A
#
# COMPACT_ATOMS: atom_id res chain seq x y z
N MET A 1 -15.84 -10.86 35.06
CA MET A 1 -15.16 -9.71 34.43
C MET A 1 -14.65 -10.20 33.09
N GLN A 2 -15.51 -10.12 32.08
CA GLN A 2 -15.34 -10.82 30.80
C GLN A 2 -14.27 -10.09 29.98
N GLY A 3 -13.21 -10.81 29.59
CA GLY A 3 -12.15 -10.28 28.74
C GLY A 3 -12.72 -9.76 27.41
N MET A 4 -12.34 -8.53 27.06
CA MET A 4 -12.44 -8.04 25.68
C MET A 4 -11.69 -9.02 24.78
N ARG A 5 -12.39 -9.64 23.83
CA ARG A 5 -11.75 -10.32 22.71
C ARG A 5 -11.36 -9.23 21.72
N GLU A 6 -10.06 -8.99 21.59
CA GLU A 6 -9.44 -8.19 20.53
C GLU A 6 -9.29 -9.06 19.27
N ASP A 7 -10.39 -9.67 18.79
CA ASP A 7 -10.36 -10.56 17.62
C ASP A 7 -11.68 -10.41 16.85
N GLU A 8 -11.76 -9.37 16.02
CA GLU A 8 -12.48 -9.29 14.73
C GLU A 8 -12.59 -7.82 14.34
N ILE A 9 -11.51 -7.22 13.84
CA ILE A 9 -11.67 -6.15 12.86
C ILE A 9 -12.01 -6.88 11.57
N ARG A 10 -13.30 -7.07 11.31
CA ARG A 10 -13.77 -7.47 9.99
C ARG A 10 -13.53 -6.26 9.08
N ASP A 11 -12.60 -6.39 8.13
CA ASP A 11 -12.36 -5.45 7.01
C ASP A 11 -13.60 -5.28 6.08
N GLU A 12 -14.82 -5.40 6.59
CA GLU A 12 -16.07 -5.48 5.82
C GLU A 12 -16.72 -4.11 5.54
N ASP A 13 -16.13 -3.02 6.04
CA ASP A 13 -16.63 -1.64 5.87
C ASP A 13 -15.54 -0.69 5.33
N CYS A 14 -14.59 -1.18 4.53
CA CYS A 14 -13.74 -0.28 3.77
C CYS A 14 -14.50 0.16 2.51
N ASP A 15 -15.42 1.11 2.70
CA ASP A 15 -16.02 1.90 1.61
C ASP A 15 -14.87 2.61 0.90
N CYS A 16 -14.31 1.96 -0.11
CA CYS A 16 -13.22 2.48 -0.91
C CYS A 16 -13.78 3.62 -1.74
N THR A 17 -13.82 4.80 -1.14
CA THR A 17 -14.13 6.04 -1.82
C THR A 17 -13.21 6.18 -3.04
N GLU A 18 -13.78 6.69 -4.13
CA GLU A 18 -13.12 6.87 -5.43
C GLU A 18 -11.75 7.55 -5.27
N VAL A 19 -10.68 6.86 -5.68
CA VAL A 19 -9.33 7.41 -5.65
C VAL A 19 -9.15 8.33 -6.86
N GLU A 20 -8.89 9.62 -6.62
CA GLU A 20 -8.68 10.59 -7.69
C GLU A 20 -7.36 10.30 -8.45
N ILE A 21 -7.47 9.99 -9.74
CA ILE A 21 -6.32 9.75 -10.62
C ILE A 21 -6.01 11.03 -11.41
N PRO A 22 -4.89 11.73 -11.14
CA PRO A 22 -4.53 12.93 -11.87
C PRO A 22 -4.19 12.63 -13.34
N ALA A 23 -4.46 13.58 -14.23
CA ALA A 23 -4.15 13.44 -15.65
C ALA A 23 -2.65 13.16 -15.89
N GLY A 24 -2.37 12.14 -16.69
CA GLY A 24 -1.00 11.69 -16.99
C GLY A 24 -0.38 10.78 -15.92
N ALA A 25 -1.12 10.41 -14.88
CA ALA A 25 -0.71 9.36 -13.94
C ALA A 25 -1.09 7.97 -14.45
N VAL A 26 -0.40 6.97 -13.92
CA VAL A 26 -0.79 5.56 -14.00
C VAL A 26 -1.14 5.07 -12.60
N TYR A 27 -2.03 4.10 -12.51
CA TYR A 27 -2.43 3.53 -11.24
C TYR A 27 -2.60 2.03 -11.33
N GLY A 28 -2.55 1.38 -10.18
CA GLY A 28 -2.77 -0.06 -10.03
C GLY A 28 -3.26 -0.38 -8.64
N GLU A 29 -4.08 -1.43 -8.55
CA GLU A 29 -4.58 -1.96 -7.29
C GLU A 29 -3.79 -3.21 -6.93
N PHE A 30 -3.29 -3.26 -5.70
CA PHE A 30 -2.49 -4.37 -5.22
C PHE A 30 -3.05 -4.91 -3.91
N GLN A 31 -3.36 -6.20 -3.91
CA GLN A 31 -3.78 -6.90 -2.71
C GLN A 31 -2.54 -7.26 -1.87
N ILE A 32 -2.56 -6.91 -0.60
CA ILE A 32 -1.52 -7.23 0.36
C ILE A 32 -1.63 -8.71 0.73
N VAL A 33 -0.60 -9.49 0.41
CA VAL A 33 -0.62 -10.96 0.52
C VAL A 33 0.34 -11.53 1.56
N ASN A 34 1.21 -10.71 2.16
CA ASN A 34 2.10 -11.14 3.23
C ASN A 34 1.36 -11.18 4.59
N LYS A 35 1.70 -12.13 5.46
CA LYS A 35 0.95 -12.40 6.71
C LYS A 35 0.75 -11.18 7.62
N LYS A 36 1.72 -10.27 7.69
CA LYS A 36 1.72 -9.12 8.61
C LYS A 36 1.30 -7.80 7.95
N GLY A 37 0.98 -7.82 6.66
CA GLY A 37 0.66 -6.63 5.88
C GLY A 37 1.80 -5.61 5.82
N LEU A 38 1.45 -4.32 5.66
CA LEU A 38 2.38 -3.17 5.63
C LEU A 38 2.90 -2.79 7.02
N HIS A 39 3.51 -3.75 7.71
CA HIS A 39 4.26 -3.53 8.95
C HIS A 39 5.65 -2.92 8.66
N ALA A 40 6.37 -2.49 9.71
CA ALA A 40 7.63 -1.73 9.60
C ALA A 40 8.64 -2.21 8.55
N ARG A 41 8.87 -3.53 8.43
CA ARG A 41 9.84 -4.08 7.47
C ARG A 41 9.31 -4.08 6.04
N ALA A 42 8.05 -4.48 5.82
CA ALA A 42 7.40 -4.38 4.52
C ALA A 42 7.33 -2.93 4.05
N THR A 43 6.95 -2.01 4.94
CA THR A 43 6.91 -0.57 4.68
C THR A 43 8.27 -0.01 4.30
N ALA A 44 9.34 -0.38 5.02
CA ALA A 44 10.69 0.06 4.69
C ALA A 44 11.10 -0.39 3.28
N LYS A 45 10.77 -1.63 2.87
CA LYS A 45 11.02 -2.13 1.51
C LYS A 45 10.17 -1.40 0.47
N PHE A 46 8.90 -1.14 0.77
CA PHE A 46 8.00 -0.40 -0.11
C PHE A 46 8.53 1.01 -0.36
N VAL A 47 8.87 1.75 0.70
CA VAL A 47 9.44 3.10 0.63
C VAL A 47 10.75 3.08 -0.13
N GLN A 48 11.65 2.14 0.17
CA GLN A 48 12.92 2.01 -0.54
C GLN A 48 12.72 1.72 -2.03
N CYS A 49 11.71 0.92 -2.40
CA CYS A 49 11.35 0.68 -3.79
C CYS A 49 10.83 1.96 -4.45
N ALA A 50 9.87 2.63 -3.83
CA ALA A 50 9.28 3.86 -4.36
C ALA A 50 10.31 4.99 -4.53
N SER A 51 11.26 5.12 -3.59
CA SER A 51 12.32 6.15 -3.64
C SER A 51 13.38 5.95 -4.73
N GLN A 52 13.35 4.83 -5.47
CA GLN A 52 14.29 4.59 -6.58
C GLN A 52 13.85 5.25 -7.90
N PHE A 53 12.63 5.77 -7.97
CA PHE A 53 12.02 6.27 -9.21
C PHE A 53 11.81 7.78 -9.15
N ASP A 54 12.01 8.46 -10.29
CA ASP A 54 11.64 9.87 -10.45
C ASP A 54 10.15 9.99 -10.82
N ALA A 55 9.31 9.70 -9.83
CA ALA A 55 7.86 9.78 -9.91
C ALA A 55 7.26 10.22 -8.57
N ASP A 56 6.20 11.02 -8.64
CA ASP A 56 5.31 11.27 -7.51
C ASP A 56 4.41 10.05 -7.35
N ILE A 57 4.54 9.34 -6.23
CA ILE A 57 3.84 8.09 -5.97
C ILE A 57 3.03 8.24 -4.68
N THR A 58 1.74 7.99 -4.76
CA THR A 58 0.81 7.96 -3.63
C THR A 58 0.20 6.58 -3.45
N VAL A 59 -0.19 6.28 -2.21
CA VAL A 59 -0.85 5.04 -1.82
C VAL A 59 -2.13 5.39 -1.09
N SER A 60 -3.23 4.78 -1.52
CA SER A 60 -4.56 5.03 -0.99
C SER A 60 -5.21 3.75 -0.46
N ARG A 61 -5.90 3.85 0.68
CA ARG A 61 -6.74 2.78 1.26
C ARG A 61 -7.81 3.41 2.15
N CYS A 62 -9.05 2.93 2.06
CA CYS A 62 -10.19 3.39 2.87
C CYS A 62 -10.34 4.92 2.95
N GLY A 63 -10.18 5.61 1.81
CA GLY A 63 -10.29 7.08 1.74
C GLY A 63 -9.08 7.86 2.26
N GLU A 64 -8.09 7.20 2.86
CA GLU A 64 -6.81 7.83 3.26
C GLU A 64 -5.79 7.69 2.13
N THR A 65 -5.08 8.78 1.82
CA THR A 65 -4.02 8.81 0.82
C THR A 65 -2.75 9.38 1.41
N VAL A 66 -1.63 8.68 1.23
CA VAL A 66 -0.31 9.06 1.74
C VAL A 66 0.75 8.96 0.64
N GLY A 67 1.87 9.66 0.81
CA GLY A 67 3.01 9.50 -0.10
C GLY A 67 3.72 8.17 0.10
N ALA A 68 4.10 7.51 -1.00
CA ALA A 68 4.78 6.21 -0.99
C ALA A 68 6.17 6.24 -0.33
N THR A 69 6.77 7.41 -0.18
CA THR A 69 8.06 7.61 0.48
C THR A 69 7.93 7.93 1.98
N SER A 70 6.71 8.11 2.48
CA SER A 70 6.45 8.38 3.90
C SER A 70 6.26 7.07 4.67
N ILE A 71 7.33 6.60 5.32
CA ILE A 71 7.28 5.40 6.18
C ILE A 71 6.15 5.51 7.21
N MET A 72 6.03 6.67 7.86
CA MET A 72 4.99 6.89 8.87
C MET A 72 3.59 6.86 8.26
N GLY A 73 3.37 7.49 7.10
CA GLY A 73 2.07 7.49 6.43
C GLY A 73 1.64 6.08 5.99
N ILE A 74 2.56 5.27 5.49
CA ILE A 74 2.22 3.88 5.12
C ILE A 74 1.90 3.03 6.35
N LEU A 75 2.61 3.25 7.47
CA LEU A 75 2.29 2.56 8.72
C LEU A 75 0.91 2.95 9.26
N THR A 76 0.45 4.19 9.06
CA THR A 76 -0.89 4.63 9.49
C THR A 76 -2.01 4.10 8.61
N LEU A 77 -1.77 3.88 7.31
CA LEU A 77 -2.76 3.27 6.41
C LEU A 77 -3.24 1.89 6.90
N GLY A 78 -2.43 1.19 7.69
CA GLY A 78 -2.83 -0.05 8.36
C GLY A 78 -3.29 -1.15 7.40
N ALA A 79 -2.65 -1.28 6.22
CA ALA A 79 -3.03 -2.28 5.23
C ALA A 79 -2.58 -3.68 5.68
N GLY A 80 -3.52 -4.46 6.21
CA GLY A 80 -3.34 -5.84 6.64
C GLY A 80 -3.37 -6.84 5.47
N ILE A 81 -3.14 -8.12 5.78
CA ILE A 81 -3.32 -9.20 4.80
C ILE A 81 -4.76 -9.19 4.25
N GLY A 82 -4.91 -9.32 2.94
CA GLY A 82 -6.20 -9.28 2.26
C GLY A 82 -6.72 -7.87 1.94
N SER A 83 -6.12 -6.81 2.52
CA SER A 83 -6.44 -5.44 2.12
C SER A 83 -5.96 -5.15 0.71
N THR A 84 -6.71 -4.34 -0.03
CA THR A 84 -6.28 -3.76 -1.30
C THR A 84 -5.80 -2.33 -1.08
N ILE A 85 -4.67 -1.99 -1.67
CA ILE A 85 -4.18 -0.62 -1.77
C ILE A 85 -4.24 -0.16 -3.23
N THR A 86 -4.55 1.10 -3.45
CA THR A 86 -4.44 1.73 -4.77
C THR A 86 -3.16 2.54 -4.79
N VAL A 87 -2.27 2.26 -5.73
CA VAL A 87 -1.04 3.02 -5.93
C VAL A 87 -1.20 3.86 -7.17
N VAL A 88 -0.94 5.15 -7.05
CA VAL A 88 -0.97 6.10 -8.16
C VAL A 88 0.43 6.66 -8.33
N ALA A 89 0.93 6.68 -9.57
CA ALA A 89 2.26 7.19 -9.89
C ALA A 89 2.17 8.17 -11.06
N LYS A 90 2.91 9.28 -10.95
CA LYS A 90 2.99 10.31 -11.98
C LYS A 90 4.42 10.80 -12.14
N GLY A 91 4.92 10.82 -13.37
CA GLY A 91 6.31 11.19 -13.65
C GLY A 91 6.89 10.37 -14.79
N ALA A 92 8.18 10.54 -15.04
CA ALA A 92 8.89 9.83 -16.11
C ALA A 92 8.90 8.32 -15.86
N ASP A 93 9.13 7.93 -14.60
CA ASP A 93 9.29 6.54 -14.18
C ASP A 93 8.01 5.92 -13.62
N ALA A 94 6.85 6.57 -13.81
CA ALA A 94 5.62 6.18 -13.14
C ALA A 94 5.18 4.75 -13.45
N LYS A 95 5.34 4.30 -14.70
CA LYS A 95 5.03 2.92 -15.11
C LYS A 95 5.98 1.90 -14.48
N ASP A 96 7.27 2.21 -14.47
CA ASP A 96 8.29 1.33 -13.93
C ASP A 96 8.17 1.22 -12.40
N ALA A 97 7.88 2.34 -11.73
CA ALA A 97 7.57 2.39 -10.31
C ALA A 97 6.35 1.51 -9.96
N LEU A 98 5.27 1.62 -10.72
CA LEU A 98 4.05 0.85 -10.50
C LEU A 98 4.30 -0.65 -10.68
N GLN A 99 5.05 -1.03 -11.72
CA GLN A 99 5.42 -2.43 -11.97
C GLN A 99 6.32 -2.99 -10.86
N ALA A 100 7.32 -2.23 -10.42
CA ALA A 100 8.23 -2.66 -9.37
C ALA A 100 7.52 -2.82 -8.02
N LEU A 101 6.65 -1.87 -7.66
CA LEU A 101 5.84 -1.96 -6.44
C LEU A 101 4.86 -3.14 -6.50
N GLY A 102 4.21 -3.35 -7.65
CA GLY A 102 3.34 -4.51 -7.86
C GLY A 102 4.09 -5.83 -7.72
N ALA A 103 5.28 -5.94 -8.31
CA ALA A 103 6.14 -7.12 -8.17
C ALA A 103 6.57 -7.35 -6.73
N LEU A 104 6.92 -6.28 -5.99
CA LEU A 104 7.30 -6.35 -4.59
C LEU A 104 6.15 -6.86 -3.71
N VAL A 105 4.92 -6.38 -3.94
CA VAL A 105 3.73 -6.86 -3.22
C VAL A 105 3.45 -8.33 -3.56
N ALA A 106 3.53 -8.70 -4.84
CA ALA A 106 3.33 -10.07 -5.31
C ALA A 106 4.37 -11.05 -4.72
N ASP A 107 5.62 -10.61 -4.55
CA ASP A 107 6.70 -11.34 -3.88
C ASP A 107 6.57 -11.31 -2.34
N ARG A 108 5.45 -10.82 -1.79
CA ARG A 108 5.20 -10.72 -0.34
C ARG A 108 6.29 -9.91 0.36
N PHE A 109 6.82 -8.89 -0.28
CA PHE A 109 7.96 -8.10 0.21
C PHE A 109 9.20 -8.95 0.49
N GLY A 110 9.40 -10.09 -0.19
CA GLY A 110 10.49 -11.04 0.08
C GLY A 110 10.39 -11.66 1.48
N GLU A 111 9.18 -11.80 2.00
CA GLU A 111 8.87 -12.53 3.22
C GLU A 111 8.30 -13.89 2.83
N GLY A 112 9.11 -14.94 2.97
CA GLY A 112 8.79 -16.30 2.51
C GLY A 112 7.66 -17.01 3.27
N GLU A 113 6.69 -16.27 3.81
CA GLU A 113 5.59 -16.78 4.63
C GLU A 113 4.29 -16.01 4.42
#